data_AF-A0A2V7B394-F1
#
_entry.id   AF-A0A2V7B394-F1
#
_cell.length_a   1.000
_cell.length_b   1.000
_cell.length_c   1.000
_cell.angle_alpha   90.00
_cell.angle_beta   90.00
_cell.angle_gamma   90.00
#
_symmetry.space_group_name_H-M   'P 1'
#
loop_
_entity.id
_entity.type
_entity.pdbx_description
1 polymer ?
#
loop_
_entity_poly.entity_id
_entity_poly.type
_entity_poly.pdbx_seq_one_letter_code
_entity_poly.pdbx_strand_id
1 'polypeptide(L)'
;MLVALGAGGAREPKSLLAHDGHAWRRLGEDEKLALLTGFLIGTALEQGLSVSAEAPMSPPAFLETLRKDRRLRFPFAPSVYKARLEDFYHYQDRLDIPLYRALFLINEQIEQGGRAH
;
A
#
# COMPACT_ATOMS: atom_id res chain seq x y z
N MET A 1 -2.98 39.67 -4.51
CA MET A 1 -3.51 39.14 -5.79
C MET A 1 -4.03 37.74 -5.51
N LEU A 2 -5.36 37.60 -5.36
CA LEU A 2 -6.03 36.30 -5.11
C LEU A 2 -6.27 35.61 -6.45
N VAL A 3 -5.86 34.35 -6.59
CA VAL A 3 -6.25 33.49 -7.72
C VAL A 3 -7.43 32.63 -7.28
N ALA A 4 -8.49 32.69 -8.07
CA ALA A 4 -9.76 32.01 -7.85
C ALA A 4 -9.61 30.47 -7.89
N LEU A 5 -10.20 29.81 -6.90
CA LEU A 5 -10.37 28.36 -6.85
C LEU A 5 -11.38 27.93 -7.93
N GLY A 6 -10.89 27.20 -8.93
CA GLY A 6 -11.75 26.49 -9.87
C GLY A 6 -12.54 25.40 -9.14
N ALA A 7 -13.86 25.53 -9.16
CA ALA A 7 -14.79 24.50 -8.72
C ALA A 7 -14.77 23.32 -9.69
N GLY A 8 -13.76 22.46 -9.56
CA GLY A 8 -13.82 21.11 -10.09
C GLY A 8 -14.67 20.27 -9.15
N GLY A 9 -15.81 19.78 -9.61
CA GLY A 9 -16.64 18.84 -8.86
C GLY A 9 -15.80 17.64 -8.44
N ALA A 10 -15.32 17.66 -7.20
CA ALA A 10 -14.61 16.55 -6.60
C ALA A 10 -15.64 15.44 -6.44
N ARG A 11 -15.70 14.54 -7.42
CA ARG A 11 -16.24 13.20 -7.21
C ARG A 11 -15.54 12.70 -5.95
N GLU A 12 -16.28 12.44 -4.87
CA GLU A 12 -15.68 11.90 -3.66
C GLU A 12 -14.75 10.77 -4.09
N PRO A 13 -13.43 10.89 -3.81
CA PRO A 13 -12.50 9.86 -4.21
C PRO A 13 -13.04 8.57 -3.59
N LYS A 14 -13.37 7.59 -4.44
CA LYS A 14 -13.85 6.28 -3.98
C LYS A 14 -12.92 5.86 -2.86
N SER A 15 -13.48 5.71 -1.66
CA SER A 15 -12.68 5.40 -0.48
C SER A 15 -11.75 4.24 -0.81
N LEU A 16 -10.46 4.38 -0.54
CA LEU A 16 -9.51 3.27 -0.68
C LEU A 16 -9.96 2.07 0.17
N LEU A 17 -10.74 2.32 1.22
CA LEU A 17 -11.37 1.30 2.07
C LEU A 17 -12.48 0.51 1.37
N ALA A 18 -13.01 1.01 0.26
CA ALA A 18 -14.06 0.37 -0.54
C ALA A 18 -13.50 -0.39 -1.77
N HIS A 19 -12.17 -0.42 -1.95
CA HIS A 19 -11.56 -1.22 -3.00
C HIS A 19 -11.42 -2.67 -2.51
N ASP A 20 -12.05 -3.60 -3.21
CA ASP A 20 -12.08 -5.03 -2.95
C ASP A 20 -11.52 -5.81 -4.17
N GLY A 21 -11.65 -7.13 -4.17
CA GLY A 21 -11.21 -7.98 -5.29
C GLY A 21 -11.95 -7.69 -6.60
N HIS A 22 -13.21 -7.26 -6.54
CA HIS A 22 -13.96 -6.85 -7.72
C HIS A 22 -13.39 -5.55 -8.31
N ALA A 23 -13.06 -4.57 -7.48
CA ALA A 23 -12.40 -3.35 -7.90
C ALA A 23 -11.01 -3.63 -8.47
N TRP A 24 -10.23 -4.46 -7.78
CA TRP A 24 -8.89 -4.85 -8.20
C TRP A 24 -8.87 -5.45 -9.62
N ARG A 25 -9.79 -6.37 -9.91
CA ARG A 25 -9.90 -7.01 -11.24
C ARG A 25 -10.26 -6.06 -12.38
N ARG A 26 -10.84 -4.89 -12.08
CA ARG A 26 -11.20 -3.88 -13.09
C ARG A 26 -10.06 -2.91 -13.38
N LEU A 27 -9.03 -2.86 -12.53
CA LEU A 27 -7.89 -1.97 -12.73
C LEU A 27 -6.96 -2.50 -13.82
N GLY A 28 -6.39 -1.58 -14.60
CA GLY A 28 -5.27 -1.88 -15.49
C GLY A 28 -3.99 -2.22 -14.74
N GLU A 29 -3.02 -2.83 -15.42
CA GLU A 29 -1.73 -3.22 -14.82
C GLU A 29 -0.97 -2.03 -14.21
N ASP A 30 -0.91 -0.91 -14.93
CA ASP A 30 -0.23 0.29 -14.46
C ASP A 30 -0.96 0.94 -13.28
N GLU A 31 -2.30 0.90 -13.28
CA GLU A 31 -3.13 1.42 -12.19
C GLU A 31 -2.94 0.61 -10.91
N LYS A 32 -2.87 -0.72 -11.03
CA LYS A 32 -2.55 -1.63 -9.90
C LYS A 32 -1.19 -1.29 -9.30
N LEU A 33 -0.16 -1.13 -10.13
CA LEU A 33 1.18 -0.79 -9.67
C LEU A 33 1.26 0.60 -9.03
N ALA A 34 0.58 1.60 -9.61
CA ALA A 34 0.51 2.95 -9.05
C ALA A 34 -0.19 2.96 -7.68
N LEU A 35 -1.32 2.27 -7.56
CA LEU A 35 -2.05 2.11 -6.30
C LEU A 35 -1.16 1.45 -5.23
N LEU A 36 -0.51 0.35 -5.57
CA LEU A 36 0.39 -0.35 -4.65
C LEU A 36 1.58 0.51 -4.26
N THR A 37 2.18 1.23 -5.19
CA THR A 37 3.30 2.14 -4.91
C THR A 37 2.87 3.23 -3.93
N GLY A 38 1.70 3.85 -4.14
CA GLY A 38 1.15 4.83 -3.23
C GLY A 38 0.88 4.28 -1.83
N PHE A 39 0.28 3.09 -1.74
CA PHE A 39 0.03 2.41 -0.47
C PHE A 39 1.33 2.11 0.30
N LEU A 40 2.35 1.58 -0.38
CA LEU A 40 3.63 1.23 0.24
C LEU A 40 4.39 2.47 0.71
N ILE A 41 4.40 3.55 -0.08
CA ILE A 41 4.99 4.82 0.34
C ILE A 41 4.23 5.39 1.55
N GLY A 42 2.90 5.40 1.52
CA GLY A 42 2.07 5.91 2.61
C GLY A 42 2.30 5.17 3.93
N THR A 43 2.35 3.84 3.89
CA THR A 43 2.61 3.02 5.08
C THR A 43 4.03 3.19 5.62
N ALA A 44 5.04 3.32 4.74
CA ALA A 44 6.40 3.60 5.16
C ALA A 44 6.54 4.99 5.79
N LEU A 45 5.83 5.99 5.27
CA LEU A 45 5.77 7.33 5.84
C LEU A 45 5.11 7.34 7.22
N GLU A 46 3.95 6.69 7.38
CA GLU A 46 3.26 6.56 8.67
C GLU A 46 4.15 5.88 9.72
N GLN A 47 4.81 4.78 9.34
CA GLN A 47 5.75 4.07 10.19
C GLN A 47 6.92 4.97 10.61
N GLY A 48 7.52 5.67 9.65
CA GLY A 48 8.67 6.53 9.90
C GLY A 48 8.33 7.78 10.71
N LEU A 49 7.15 8.37 10.53
CA LEU A 49 6.64 9.46 11.37
C LEU A 49 6.45 9.00 12.82
N SER A 50 6.03 7.76 13.03
CA SER A 50 5.90 7.18 14.37
C SER A 50 7.27 7.05 15.07
N VAL A 51 8.33 6.69 14.32
CA VAL A 51 9.72 6.66 14.83
C VAL A 51 10.28 8.08 15.02
N SER A 52 9.97 9.00 14.10
CA SER A 52 10.46 10.39 14.14
C SER A 52 9.88 11.20 15.31
N ALA A 53 8.71 10.80 15.81
CA ALA A 53 8.15 11.36 17.05
C ALA A 53 9.07 11.13 18.26
N GLU A 54 9.86 10.05 18.27
CA GLU A 54 10.83 9.73 19.33
C GLU A 54 12.17 10.44 19.09
N ALA A 55 12.58 10.61 17.83
CA ALA A 55 13.82 11.29 17.43
C ALA A 55 13.62 12.06 16.12
N PRO A 56 13.65 13.41 16.13
CA PRO A 56 13.35 14.21 14.95
C PRO A 56 14.26 13.88 13.76
N MET A 57 13.67 13.33 12.72
CA MET A 57 14.35 12.94 11.49
C MET A 57 13.50 13.37 10.27
N SER A 58 14.17 13.83 9.21
CA SER A 58 13.49 14.17 7.96
C SER A 58 12.91 12.92 7.27
N PRO A 59 11.84 13.05 6.47
CA PRO A 59 11.24 11.91 5.78
C PRO A 59 12.20 11.06 4.95
N PRO A 60 13.10 11.64 4.14
CA PRO A 60 14.07 10.83 3.41
C PRO A 60 15.00 10.02 4.33
N ALA A 61 15.41 10.59 5.46
CA ALA A 61 16.35 9.96 6.37
C ALA A 61 15.72 8.77 7.12
N PHE A 62 14.49 8.89 7.63
CA PHE A 62 13.88 7.75 8.33
C PHE A 62 13.50 6.64 7.36
N LEU A 63 13.09 6.96 6.12
CA LEU A 63 12.75 5.96 5.12
C LEU A 63 13.99 5.14 4.74
N GLU A 64 15.14 5.82 4.60
CA GLU A 64 16.40 5.17 4.31
C GLU A 64 16.87 4.27 5.47
N THR A 65 16.70 4.71 6.72
CA THR A 65 16.98 3.88 7.90
C THR A 65 16.07 2.64 7.93
N LEU A 66 14.75 2.80 7.78
CA LEU A 66 13.81 1.67 7.76
C LEU A 66 14.14 0.67 6.65
N ARG A 67 14.56 1.16 5.48
CA ARG A 67 14.98 0.33 4.35
C ARG A 67 16.26 -0.44 4.67
N LYS A 68 17.30 0.24 5.17
CA LYS A 68 18.60 -0.38 5.51
C LYS A 68 18.46 -1.44 6.60
N ASP A 69 17.67 -1.14 7.63
CA ASP A 69 17.45 -2.04 8.76
C ASP A 69 16.50 -3.19 8.44
N ARG A 70 15.94 -3.23 7.22
CA ARG A 70 14.88 -4.17 6.81
C ARG A 70 13.68 -4.15 7.76
N ARG A 71 13.33 -2.97 8.26
CA ARG A 71 12.25 -2.74 9.23
C ARG A 71 10.97 -2.24 8.59
N LEU A 72 10.93 -2.06 7.27
CA LEU A 72 9.70 -1.70 6.56
C LEU A 72 8.61 -2.75 6.84
N ARG A 73 7.43 -2.29 7.27
CA ARG A 73 6.26 -3.16 7.49
C ARG A 73 5.91 -3.95 6.23
N PHE A 74 6.05 -3.32 5.07
CA PHE A 74 5.91 -3.96 3.77
C PHE A 74 7.26 -3.93 3.05
N PRO A 75 8.12 -4.96 3.23
CA PRO A 75 9.51 -4.89 2.80
C PRO A 75 9.73 -5.27 1.32
N PHE A 76 8.69 -5.72 0.61
CA PHE A 76 8.81 -6.23 -0.76
C PHE A 76 8.44 -5.18 -1.82
N ALA A 77 8.85 -5.43 -3.07
CA ALA A 77 8.52 -4.54 -4.19
C ALA A 77 7.01 -4.58 -4.52
N PRO A 78 6.43 -3.51 -5.09
CA PRO A 78 5.01 -3.48 -5.48
C PRO A 78 4.60 -4.66 -6.37
N SER A 79 5.48 -5.10 -7.28
CA SER A 79 5.22 -6.24 -8.17
C SER A 79 5.00 -7.56 -7.44
N VAL A 80 5.65 -7.77 -6.29
CA VAL A 80 5.47 -8.96 -5.45
C VAL A 80 4.06 -8.98 -4.87
N TYR A 81 3.64 -7.85 -4.28
CA TYR A 81 2.28 -7.73 -3.75
C TYR A 81 1.23 -7.82 -4.85
N LYS A 82 1.48 -7.26 -6.03
CA LYS A 82 0.59 -7.39 -7.19
C LYS A 82 0.36 -8.86 -7.54
N ALA A 83 1.44 -9.62 -7.75
CA ALA A 83 1.34 -11.04 -8.08
C ALA A 83 0.56 -11.83 -7.02
N ARG A 84 0.83 -11.57 -5.74
CA ARG A 84 0.11 -12.21 -4.64
C ARG A 84 -1.36 -11.81 -4.56
N LEU A 85 -1.71 -10.57 -4.91
CA LEU A 85 -3.09 -10.13 -5.00
C LEU A 85 -3.84 -10.76 -6.17
N GLU A 86 -3.17 -10.98 -7.32
CA GLU A 86 -3.75 -11.75 -8.42
C GLU A 86 -4.08 -13.19 -7.99
N ASP A 87 -3.14 -13.85 -7.31
CA ASP A 87 -3.35 -15.19 -6.75
C ASP A 87 -4.48 -15.17 -5.71
N PHE A 88 -4.47 -14.19 -4.80
CA PHE A 88 -5.44 -14.08 -3.72
C PHE A 88 -6.85 -13.86 -4.25
N TYR A 89 -7.03 -12.94 -5.20
CA TYR A 89 -8.33 -12.65 -5.80
C TYR A 89 -8.65 -13.54 -6.99
N HIS A 90 -7.90 -14.61 -7.24
CA HIS A 90 -8.30 -15.61 -8.22
C HIS A 90 -9.61 -16.31 -7.82
N TYR A 91 -9.79 -16.57 -6.53
CA TYR A 91 -10.95 -17.26 -5.98
C TYR A 91 -12.12 -16.31 -5.68
N GLN A 92 -13.35 -16.73 -6.01
CA GLN A 92 -14.55 -15.89 -5.90
C GLN A 92 -14.92 -15.53 -4.46
N ASP A 93 -14.72 -16.45 -3.52
CA ASP A 93 -14.97 -16.28 -2.08
C ASP A 93 -14.12 -15.18 -1.44
N ARG A 94 -13.04 -14.76 -2.12
CA ARG A 94 -12.12 -13.74 -1.64
C ARG A 94 -12.42 -12.35 -2.19
N LEU A 95 -13.34 -12.20 -3.14
CA LEU A 95 -13.56 -10.94 -3.84
C LEU A 95 -14.15 -9.84 -2.96
N ASP A 96 -14.91 -10.20 -1.93
CA ASP A 96 -15.48 -9.24 -0.97
C ASP A 96 -14.48 -8.78 0.10
N ILE A 97 -13.28 -9.37 0.13
CA ILE A 97 -12.25 -8.97 1.08
C ILE A 97 -11.68 -7.61 0.63
N PRO A 98 -11.65 -6.60 1.51
CA PRO A 98 -11.07 -5.31 1.18
C PRO A 98 -9.57 -5.40 0.87
N LEU A 99 -9.11 -4.60 -0.08
CA LEU A 99 -7.73 -4.59 -0.60
C LEU A 99 -6.69 -4.34 0.48
N TYR A 100 -6.91 -3.39 1.37
CA TYR A 100 -5.99 -3.14 2.48
C TYR A 100 -5.84 -4.40 3.35
N ARG A 101 -6.95 -5.09 3.64
CA ARG A 101 -6.95 -6.30 4.47
C ARG A 101 -6.23 -7.44 3.79
N ALA A 102 -6.46 -7.64 2.49
CA ALA A 102 -5.75 -8.63 1.69
C ALA A 102 -4.23 -8.37 1.70
N LEU A 103 -3.80 -7.11 1.57
CA LEU A 103 -2.38 -6.75 1.63
C LEU A 103 -1.71 -7.11 2.95
N PHE A 104 -2.35 -6.86 4.08
CA PHE A 104 -1.83 -7.27 5.40
C PHE A 104 -1.70 -8.79 5.52
N LEU A 105 -2.75 -9.53 5.15
CA LEU A 105 -2.73 -11.00 5.17
C LEU A 105 -1.63 -11.57 4.27
N ILE A 106 -1.49 -11.04 3.06
CA ILE A 106 -0.45 -11.43 2.12
C ILE A 106 0.93 -11.14 2.70
N ASN A 107 1.15 -9.97 3.30
CA ASN A 107 2.44 -9.61 3.88
C ASN A 107 2.86 -10.58 4.99
N GLU A 108 1.94 -10.89 5.91
CA GLU A 108 2.16 -11.88 6.95
C GLU A 108 2.51 -13.25 6.38
N GLN A 109 1.80 -13.69 5.33
CA GLN A 109 2.05 -14.97 4.68
C GLN A 109 3.43 -15.02 3.99
N ILE A 110 3.84 -13.95 3.30
CA ILE A 110 5.16 -13.87 2.66
C ILE A 110 6.26 -13.92 3.73
N GLU A 111 6.12 -13.15 4.82
CA GLU A 111 7.10 -13.14 5.91
C GLU A 111 7.24 -14.49 6.61
N GLN A 112 6.12 -15.18 6.85
CA GLN A 112 6.14 -16.52 7.45
C GLN A 112 6.79 -17.54 6.51
N GLY A 113 6.47 -17.50 5.21
CA GLY A 113 7.08 -18.37 4.21
C GLY A 113 8.59 -18.13 4.04
N GLY A 114 9.06 -16.89 4.24
CA GLY A 114 10.49 -16.54 4.19
C GLY A 114 11.30 -16.94 5.41
N ARG A 115 10.68 -17.27 6.55
CA ARG A 115 11.36 -17.70 7.80
C ARG A 115 11.59 -19.21 7.87
N ALA A 116 11.06 -19.99 6.92
CA ALA A 116 11.17 -21.44 6.88
C ALA A 116 12.40 -21.97 6.09
N HIS A 117 13.32 -21.09 5.71
CA HIS A 117 14.56 -21.38 5.00
C HIS A 117 15.76 -20.74 5.70
#